data_AF-A0A6J8BFU0-F1
#
_entry.id   AF-A0A6J8BFU0-F1
#
_cell.length_a   1.000
_cell.length_b   1.000
_cell.length_c   1.000
_cell.angle_alpha   90.00
_cell.angle_beta   90.00
_cell.angle_gamma   90.00
#
_symmetry.space_group_name_H-M   'P 1'
#
loop_
_entity.id
_entity.type
_entity.pdbx_description
1 polymer ?
#
loop_
_entity_poly.entity_id
_entity_poly.type
_entity_poly.pdbx_seq_one_letter_code
_entity_poly.pdbx_strand_id
1 'polypeptide(L)'
;MVKENTFPLDNISLLLFLETVRFMSKRITSEMWYRETTKRFWKTGYRLFHGKFLYFMGGPKNIGHITKNLSERGMADPQDARINFAVPSQKILSDFIANDLDIPKTTSPGILYSVLNMLRNQQNDEFMLCPDGKKVTAGVDGKGGDVDMFGFEDGITFKERKTLLEDQINILNEIINFLQG
;
A
#
# COMPACT_ATOMS: atom_id res chain seq x y z
N MET A 1 -11.09 -10.74 -33.04
CA MET A 1 -11.43 -10.39 -31.64
C MET A 1 -12.73 -9.59 -31.51
N VAL A 2 -13.57 -9.56 -32.56
CA VAL A 2 -15.00 -9.22 -32.51
C VAL A 2 -15.73 -10.54 -32.74
N LYS A 3 -15.65 -11.47 -31.78
CA LYS A 3 -16.16 -12.82 -32.06
C LYS A 3 -17.66 -12.99 -31.77
N GLU A 4 -18.32 -12.03 -31.10
CA GLU A 4 -19.73 -12.20 -30.70
C GLU A 4 -20.54 -10.87 -30.58
N ASN A 5 -20.15 -9.78 -31.26
CA ASN A 5 -20.77 -8.44 -31.08
C ASN A 5 -20.75 -7.88 -29.63
N THR A 6 -20.13 -8.58 -28.69
CA THR A 6 -19.92 -8.15 -27.31
C THR A 6 -18.58 -7.44 -27.23
N PHE A 7 -18.60 -6.10 -27.24
CA PHE A 7 -17.45 -5.33 -26.79
C PHE A 7 -17.27 -5.60 -25.29
N PRO A 8 -16.08 -6.01 -24.83
CA PRO A 8 -15.88 -6.29 -23.42
C PRO A 8 -15.71 -4.96 -22.68
N LEU A 9 -16.82 -4.27 -22.43
CA LEU A 9 -16.86 -2.94 -21.83
C LEU A 9 -16.24 -2.90 -20.43
N ASP A 10 -16.19 -4.05 -19.76
CA ASP A 10 -15.59 -4.22 -18.44
C ASP A 10 -14.10 -4.65 -18.50
N ASN A 11 -13.54 -4.83 -19.69
CA ASN A 11 -12.13 -5.16 -19.85
C ASN A 11 -11.25 -4.00 -19.38
N ILE A 12 -10.33 -4.30 -18.45
CA ILE A 12 -9.48 -3.27 -17.84
C ILE A 12 -8.64 -2.51 -18.87
N SER A 13 -8.08 -3.18 -19.89
CA SER A 13 -7.25 -2.53 -20.90
C SER A 13 -8.06 -1.53 -21.73
N LEU A 14 -9.31 -1.88 -22.08
CA LEU A 14 -10.23 -0.95 -22.75
C LEU A 14 -10.58 0.25 -21.86
N LEU A 15 -10.91 0.00 -20.60
CA LEU A 15 -11.25 1.07 -19.65
C LEU A 15 -10.07 2.05 -19.44
N LEU A 16 -8.85 1.53 -19.33
CA LEU A 16 -7.63 2.35 -19.21
C LEU A 16 -7.38 3.16 -20.49
N PHE A 17 -7.60 2.58 -21.66
CA PHE A 17 -7.52 3.31 -22.93
C PHE A 17 -8.54 4.45 -23.00
N LEU A 18 -9.80 4.19 -22.65
CA LEU A 18 -10.85 5.21 -22.62
C LEU A 18 -10.54 6.33 -21.62
N GLU A 19 -9.89 6.03 -20.49
CA GLU A 19 -9.44 7.06 -19.56
C GLU A 19 -8.31 7.92 -20.12
N THR A 20 -7.37 7.34 -20.86
CA THR A 20 -6.35 8.11 -21.59
C THR A 20 -6.99 9.05 -22.61
N VAL A 21 -7.96 8.56 -23.39
CA VAL A 21 -8.69 9.40 -24.35
C VAL A 21 -9.42 10.53 -23.62
N ARG A 22 -10.15 10.23 -22.54
CA ARG A 22 -10.85 11.24 -21.73
C ARG A 22 -9.89 12.27 -21.14
N PHE A 23 -8.71 11.86 -20.69
CA PHE A 23 -7.68 12.75 -20.18
C PHE A 23 -7.24 13.74 -21.25
N MET A 24 -6.95 13.27 -22.47
CA MET A 24 -6.56 14.15 -23.58
C MET A 24 -7.68 15.13 -23.95
N SER A 25 -8.95 14.75 -23.79
CA SER A 25 -10.09 15.64 -24.05
C SER A 25 -10.38 16.66 -22.94
N LYS A 26 -9.60 16.70 -21.85
CA LYS A 26 -9.80 17.70 -20.78
C LYS A 26 -9.11 19.02 -21.11
N ARG A 27 -9.61 20.10 -20.51
CA ARG A 27 -8.98 21.42 -20.61
C ARG A 27 -7.74 21.52 -19.71
N ILE A 28 -7.81 20.92 -18.52
CA ILE A 28 -6.69 20.84 -17.59
C ILE A 28 -6.58 19.45 -16.98
N THR A 29 -5.35 19.03 -16.69
CA THR A 29 -5.06 17.70 -16.12
C THR A 29 -5.75 17.40 -14.78
N SER A 30 -6.10 18.42 -13.98
CA SER A 30 -6.78 18.27 -12.69
C SER A 30 -8.29 17.98 -12.79
N GLU A 31 -8.92 18.22 -13.94
CA GLU A 31 -10.34 17.91 -14.19
C GLU A 31 -10.59 16.41 -14.44
N MET A 32 -9.55 15.58 -14.33
CA MET A 32 -9.65 14.15 -14.62
C MET A 32 -10.35 13.40 -13.48
N TRP A 33 -11.37 12.62 -13.84
CA TRP A 33 -12.09 11.72 -12.95
C TRP A 33 -11.91 10.28 -13.41
N TYR A 34 -11.51 9.43 -12.47
CA TYR A 34 -11.21 8.02 -12.72
C TYR A 34 -12.36 7.13 -12.24
N ARG A 35 -12.69 6.12 -13.04
CA ARG A 35 -13.65 5.07 -12.70
C ARG A 35 -13.13 4.26 -11.50
N GLU A 36 -14.03 3.63 -10.77
CA GLU A 36 -13.63 2.81 -9.62
C GLU A 36 -12.82 1.59 -10.03
N THR A 37 -13.23 0.91 -11.10
CA THR A 37 -12.53 -0.28 -11.64
C THR A 37 -11.08 0.03 -12.00
N THR A 38 -10.82 1.18 -12.64
CA THR A 38 -9.47 1.61 -13.01
C THR A 38 -8.68 2.08 -11.79
N LYS A 39 -9.31 2.80 -10.85
CA LYS A 39 -8.69 3.12 -9.54
C LYS A 39 -8.28 1.87 -8.77
N ARG A 40 -9.09 0.80 -8.79
CA ARG A 40 -8.74 -0.50 -8.18
C ARG A 40 -7.49 -1.09 -8.84
N PHE A 41 -7.43 -1.14 -10.17
CA PHE A 41 -6.24 -1.59 -10.90
C PHE A 41 -4.97 -0.80 -10.51
N TRP A 42 -5.06 0.54 -10.55
CA TRP A 42 -3.93 1.41 -10.21
C TRP A 42 -3.50 1.26 -8.75
N LYS A 43 -4.45 1.14 -7.82
CA LYS A 43 -4.18 0.91 -6.40
C LYS A 43 -3.50 -0.43 -6.16
N THR A 44 -3.95 -1.50 -6.82
CA THR A 44 -3.32 -2.82 -6.74
C THR A 44 -1.88 -2.79 -7.23
N GLY A 45 -1.64 -2.23 -8.42
CA GLY A 45 -0.26 -2.12 -8.94
C GLY A 45 0.64 -1.23 -8.07
N TYR A 46 0.11 -0.13 -7.53
CA TYR A 46 0.85 0.70 -6.58
C TYR A 46 1.17 -0.04 -5.27
N ARG A 47 0.28 -0.92 -4.78
CA ARG A 47 0.58 -1.72 -3.57
C ARG A 47 1.68 -2.75 -3.82
N LEU A 48 1.73 -3.35 -5.00
CA LEU A 48 2.70 -4.40 -5.33
C LEU A 48 4.09 -3.83 -5.70
N PHE A 49 4.11 -2.69 -6.40
CA PHE A 49 5.31 -2.18 -7.06
C PHE A 49 5.62 -0.71 -6.71
N HIS A 50 4.87 -0.12 -5.77
CA HIS A 50 5.00 1.26 -5.31
C HIS A 50 5.01 2.28 -6.46
N GLY A 51 5.68 3.41 -6.25
CA GLY A 51 5.73 4.51 -7.21
C GLY A 51 6.36 4.14 -8.56
N LYS A 52 7.21 3.12 -8.61
CA LYS A 52 7.88 2.68 -9.86
C LYS A 52 6.86 2.25 -10.91
N PHE A 53 5.81 1.56 -10.49
CA PHE A 53 4.72 1.16 -11.39
C PHE A 53 3.97 2.35 -11.97
N LEU A 54 3.61 3.33 -11.15
CA LEU A 54 2.91 4.53 -11.61
C LEU A 54 3.78 5.38 -12.56
N TYR A 55 5.08 5.44 -12.31
CA TYR A 55 6.02 6.14 -13.18
C TYR A 55 6.17 5.44 -14.54
N PHE A 56 6.40 4.13 -14.52
CA PHE A 56 6.55 3.32 -15.73
C PHE A 56 5.28 3.36 -16.60
N MET A 57 4.12 3.16 -15.99
CA MET A 57 2.84 3.16 -16.70
C MET A 57 2.35 4.56 -17.07
N GLY A 58 2.74 5.59 -16.34
CA GLY A 58 2.31 6.97 -16.60
C GLY A 58 3.13 7.66 -17.68
N GLY A 59 4.39 7.26 -17.85
CA GLY A 59 5.32 7.96 -18.72
C GLY A 59 5.74 9.33 -18.17
N PRO A 60 6.47 10.13 -18.98
CA PRO A 60 7.06 11.39 -18.54
C PRO A 60 6.07 12.54 -18.29
N LYS A 61 4.77 12.40 -18.58
CA LYS A 61 3.72 13.40 -18.33
C LYS A 61 4.15 14.80 -18.82
N ASN A 62 4.03 15.81 -17.96
CA ASN A 62 4.39 17.21 -18.19
C ASN A 62 5.70 17.59 -17.48
N ILE A 63 6.68 16.67 -17.40
CA ILE A 63 7.95 16.93 -16.73
C ILE A 63 8.58 18.22 -17.29
N GLY A 64 8.94 19.13 -16.37
CA GLY A 64 9.61 20.37 -16.71
C GLY A 64 8.71 21.55 -17.09
N HIS A 65 7.38 21.35 -17.19
CA HIS A 65 6.48 22.47 -17.53
C HIS A 65 6.39 23.51 -16.41
N ILE A 66 6.40 23.06 -15.15
CA ILE A 66 6.41 23.96 -13.98
C ILE A 66 7.75 24.71 -13.89
N THR A 67 8.89 24.02 -14.05
CA THR A 67 10.21 24.65 -13.97
C THR A 67 10.50 25.60 -15.13
N LYS A 68 9.80 25.44 -16.26
CA LYS A 68 9.90 26.33 -17.43
C LYS A 68 8.82 27.41 -17.46
N ASN A 69 8.02 27.57 -16.40
CA ASN A 69 6.88 28.49 -16.33
C ASN A 69 5.86 28.33 -17.48
N LEU A 70 5.75 27.12 -18.04
CA LEU A 70 4.80 26.80 -19.11
C LEU A 70 3.41 26.47 -18.57
N SER A 71 3.31 26.05 -17.30
CA SER A 71 2.03 25.76 -16.65
C SER A 71 2.14 25.83 -15.14
N GLU A 72 1.07 26.25 -14.47
CA GLU A 72 0.94 26.15 -13.01
C GLU A 72 0.64 24.70 -12.55
N ARG A 73 0.89 24.43 -11.27
CA ARG A 73 0.66 23.10 -10.67
C ARG A 73 -0.81 22.70 -10.80
N GLY A 74 -1.07 21.64 -11.58
CA GLY A 74 -2.43 21.13 -11.79
C GLY A 74 -3.22 21.84 -12.90
N MET A 75 -2.61 22.81 -13.58
CA MET A 75 -3.21 23.53 -14.72
C MET A 75 -2.52 23.21 -16.04
N ALA A 76 -1.71 22.15 -16.10
CA ALA A 76 -1.09 21.72 -17.33
C ALA A 76 -2.14 21.27 -18.35
N ASP A 77 -1.91 21.61 -19.61
CA ASP A 77 -2.69 21.14 -20.75
C ASP A 77 -2.45 19.62 -20.95
N PRO A 78 -3.51 18.80 -20.99
CA PRO A 78 -3.39 17.38 -21.31
C PRO A 78 -2.81 17.09 -22.70
N GLN A 79 -3.01 17.96 -23.69
CA GLN A 79 -2.54 17.77 -25.08
C GLN A 79 -1.02 17.79 -25.18
N ASP A 80 -0.36 18.56 -24.31
CA ASP A 80 1.11 18.61 -24.27
C ASP A 80 1.72 17.45 -23.47
N ALA A 81 0.89 16.63 -22.82
CA ALA A 81 1.35 15.59 -21.92
C ALA A 81 1.86 14.35 -22.66
N ARG A 82 3.11 13.98 -22.38
CA ARG A 82 3.71 12.75 -22.89
C ARG A 82 3.40 11.59 -21.96
N ILE A 83 2.21 11.00 -22.12
CA ILE A 83 1.74 9.89 -21.26
C ILE A 83 1.58 8.58 -22.02
N ASN A 84 1.80 7.46 -21.33
CA ASN A 84 1.40 6.13 -21.82
C ASN A 84 -0.06 5.85 -21.42
N PHE A 85 -0.38 6.08 -20.15
CA PHE A 85 -1.73 6.01 -19.60
C PHE A 85 -2.05 7.20 -18.71
N ALA A 86 -3.33 7.56 -18.61
CA ALA A 86 -3.80 8.51 -17.62
C ALA A 86 -3.74 7.89 -16.21
N VAL A 87 -2.64 8.14 -15.51
CA VAL A 87 -2.39 7.57 -14.17
C VAL A 87 -2.83 8.53 -13.06
N PRO A 88 -3.69 8.10 -12.11
CA PRO A 88 -4.08 8.88 -10.95
C PRO A 88 -2.89 9.33 -10.11
N SER A 89 -3.05 10.44 -9.38
CA SER A 89 -2.04 10.87 -8.41
C SER A 89 -2.01 9.93 -7.20
N GLN A 90 -0.86 9.87 -6.51
CA GLN A 90 -0.74 9.10 -5.26
C GLN A 90 -1.79 9.51 -4.23
N LYS A 91 -2.14 10.81 -4.17
CA LYS A 91 -3.21 11.33 -3.31
C LYS A 91 -4.57 10.72 -3.64
N ILE A 92 -4.93 10.66 -4.93
CA ILE A 92 -6.19 10.03 -5.35
C ILE A 92 -6.21 8.54 -4.96
N LEU A 93 -5.08 7.84 -5.07
CA LEU A 93 -4.99 6.43 -4.70
C LEU A 93 -4.97 6.18 -3.19
N SER A 94 -4.40 7.10 -2.40
CA SER A 94 -4.43 7.03 -0.93
C SER A 94 -5.84 7.25 -0.40
N ASP A 95 -6.56 8.21 -0.98
CA ASP A 95 -7.91 8.60 -0.57
C ASP A 95 -8.95 7.59 -1.06
N PHE A 96 -8.66 6.86 -2.15
CA PHE A 96 -9.55 5.83 -2.67
C PHE A 96 -9.58 4.61 -1.76
N ILE A 97 -10.70 4.36 -1.08
CA ILE A 97 -10.96 3.12 -0.36
C ILE A 97 -11.51 2.11 -1.38
N ALA A 98 -10.80 1.00 -1.61
CA ALA A 98 -11.14 0.02 -2.64
C ALA A 98 -12.13 -1.04 -2.14
N ASN A 99 -12.69 -0.86 -0.94
CA ASN A 99 -13.22 -1.97 -0.16
C ASN A 99 -14.63 -2.36 -0.63
N ASP A 100 -14.70 -3.50 -1.31
CA ASP A 100 -15.55 -4.61 -0.86
C ASP A 100 -14.75 -5.57 0.08
N LEU A 101 -13.44 -5.34 0.24
CA LEU A 101 -12.52 -6.12 1.07
C LEU A 101 -11.98 -5.27 2.22
N ASP A 102 -12.50 -5.48 3.42
CA ASP A 102 -12.04 -4.82 4.64
C ASP A 102 -10.70 -5.42 5.11
N ILE A 103 -9.61 -5.03 4.44
CA ILE A 103 -8.26 -5.40 4.86
C ILE A 103 -7.83 -4.37 5.91
N PRO A 104 -7.71 -4.77 7.19
CA PRO A 104 -7.41 -3.84 8.26
C PRO A 104 -6.03 -3.21 8.05
N LYS A 105 -5.93 -1.89 8.29
CA LYS A 105 -4.66 -1.13 8.18
C LYS A 105 -3.58 -1.68 9.11
N THR A 106 -4.00 -2.28 10.21
CA THR A 106 -3.17 -2.94 11.22
C THR A 106 -3.66 -4.36 11.35
N THR A 107 -2.78 -5.33 11.14
CA THR A 107 -3.11 -6.73 11.33
C THR A 107 -2.39 -7.22 12.56
N SER A 108 -3.14 -7.76 13.52
CA SER A 108 -2.52 -8.35 14.71
C SER A 108 -1.73 -9.60 14.31
N PRO A 109 -0.61 -9.88 14.97
CA PRO A 109 0.06 -11.17 14.85
C PRO A 109 -0.92 -12.33 15.10
N GLY A 110 -0.70 -13.47 14.43
CA GLY A 110 -1.54 -14.67 14.57
C GLY A 110 -2.34 -15.00 13.30
N ILE A 111 -3.52 -15.57 13.49
CA ILE A 111 -4.33 -16.14 12.39
C ILE A 111 -5.07 -15.03 11.64
N LEU A 112 -4.87 -14.99 10.32
CA LEU A 112 -5.56 -14.06 9.41
C LEU A 112 -6.95 -14.59 9.02
N TYR A 113 -7.93 -14.45 9.90
CA TYR A 113 -9.30 -14.93 9.65
C TYR A 113 -9.96 -14.34 8.40
N SER A 114 -9.61 -13.11 8.01
CA SER A 114 -10.10 -12.49 6.78
C SER A 114 -9.70 -13.28 5.53
N VAL A 115 -8.48 -13.82 5.49
CA VAL A 115 -7.99 -14.66 4.39
C VAL A 115 -8.72 -16.00 4.40
N LEU A 116 -8.86 -16.63 5.58
CA LEU A 116 -9.59 -17.90 5.72
C LEU A 116 -11.05 -17.78 5.27
N ASN A 117 -11.72 -16.69 5.62
CA ASN A 117 -13.10 -16.42 5.18
C ASN A 117 -13.19 -16.22 3.66
N MET A 118 -12.18 -15.63 3.04
CA MET A 118 -12.11 -15.50 1.58
C MET A 118 -11.95 -16.86 0.89
N LEU A 119 -11.10 -17.72 1.45
CA LEU A 119 -10.84 -19.07 0.92
C LEU A 119 -12.04 -20.00 1.09
N ARG A 120 -12.84 -19.86 2.16
CA ARG A 120 -14.05 -20.66 2.40
C ARG A 120 -15.13 -20.52 1.32
N ASN A 121 -15.10 -19.42 0.56
CA ASN A 121 -16.06 -19.18 -0.52
C ASN A 121 -15.68 -19.89 -1.84
N GLN A 122 -14.56 -20.61 -1.87
CA GLN A 122 -14.15 -21.43 -3.02
C GLN A 122 -14.59 -22.89 -2.79
N GLN A 123 -15.24 -23.49 -3.79
CA GLN A 123 -15.68 -24.89 -3.75
C GLN A 123 -14.53 -25.81 -4.19
N ASN A 124 -14.28 -26.86 -3.38
CA ASN A 124 -13.26 -27.90 -3.55
C ASN A 124 -11.81 -27.41 -3.50
N ASP A 125 -11.21 -27.36 -2.31
CA ASP A 125 -9.77 -27.11 -2.22
C ASP A 125 -9.12 -27.91 -1.08
N GLU A 126 -8.31 -28.90 -1.45
CA GLU A 126 -7.24 -29.39 -0.59
C GLU A 126 -6.13 -28.33 -0.59
N PHE A 127 -5.79 -27.80 0.58
CA PHE A 127 -4.73 -26.80 0.72
C PHE A 127 -3.51 -27.40 1.41
N MET A 128 -2.32 -27.06 0.91
CA MET A 128 -1.06 -27.38 1.57
C MET A 128 -0.57 -26.16 2.36
N LEU A 129 -0.34 -26.33 3.65
CA LEU A 129 0.26 -25.30 4.50
C LEU A 129 1.79 -25.37 4.38
N CYS A 130 2.42 -24.30 3.91
CA CYS A 130 3.88 -24.18 3.80
C CYS A 130 4.38 -23.03 4.67
N PRO A 131 4.69 -23.25 5.96
CA PRO A 131 5.27 -22.22 6.80
C PRO A 131 6.76 -22.04 6.46
N ASP A 132 7.17 -20.79 6.24
CA ASP A 132 8.57 -20.39 6.13
C ASP A 132 8.83 -19.15 7.00
N GLY A 133 10.00 -19.10 7.61
CA GLY A 133 10.40 -18.06 8.55
C GLY A 133 11.41 -17.11 7.92
N LYS A 134 11.12 -15.81 7.94
CA LYS A 134 12.08 -14.78 7.52
C LYS A 134 12.74 -14.14 8.73
N LYS A 135 14.07 -14.12 8.76
CA LYS A 135 14.82 -13.29 9.72
C LYS A 135 14.55 -11.81 9.41
N VAL A 136 13.96 -11.11 10.37
CA VAL A 136 13.65 -9.69 10.29
C VAL A 136 14.60 -8.91 11.21
N THR A 137 15.01 -7.72 10.77
CA THR A 137 15.93 -6.89 11.53
C THR A 137 15.20 -6.30 12.73
N ALA A 138 15.74 -6.51 13.93
CA ALA A 138 15.19 -5.92 15.15
C ALA A 138 15.25 -4.39 15.04
N GLY A 139 14.08 -3.75 14.96
CA GLY A 139 13.96 -2.29 15.03
C GLY A 139 13.02 -1.69 14.01
N VAL A 140 11.71 -1.83 14.22
CA VAL A 140 10.71 -0.84 13.80
C VAL A 140 9.65 -0.74 14.90
N ASP A 141 9.16 0.48 15.13
CA ASP A 141 8.55 1.03 16.35
C ASP A 141 7.32 0.34 16.98
N GLY A 142 6.93 0.84 18.17
CA GLY A 142 5.72 0.43 18.91
C GLY A 142 4.37 0.85 18.28
N LYS A 143 4.34 1.22 17.00
CA LYS A 143 3.15 1.59 16.21
C LYS A 143 3.04 0.81 14.89
N GLY A 144 4.06 0.02 14.51
CA GLY A 144 3.99 -0.91 13.39
C GLY A 144 5.36 -1.30 12.85
N GLY A 145 5.54 -2.59 12.56
CA GLY A 145 6.79 -3.16 12.07
C GLY A 145 6.71 -4.68 11.94
N ASP A 146 7.76 -5.29 11.38
CA ASP A 146 7.93 -6.74 11.42
C ASP A 146 7.99 -7.16 12.90
N VAL A 147 7.00 -7.94 13.34
CA VAL A 147 6.92 -8.40 14.73
C VAL A 147 7.90 -9.56 14.91
N ASP A 148 8.84 -9.38 15.83
CA ASP A 148 9.67 -10.47 16.31
C ASP A 148 8.78 -11.48 17.06
N MET A 149 8.51 -12.60 16.40
CA MET A 149 7.69 -13.68 16.94
C MET A 149 8.31 -14.32 18.20
N PHE A 150 9.62 -14.17 18.41
CA PHE A 150 10.31 -14.75 19.58
C PHE A 150 10.16 -13.93 20.87
N GLY A 151 9.58 -12.72 20.81
CA GLY A 151 9.38 -11.86 21.98
C GLY A 151 7.91 -11.49 22.27
N PHE A 152 6.98 -11.83 21.38
CA PHE A 152 5.57 -11.44 21.51
C PHE A 152 4.76 -12.39 22.42
N GLU A 153 5.28 -13.56 22.77
CA GLU A 153 4.55 -14.57 23.59
C GLU A 153 4.18 -14.05 24.99
N ASP A 154 4.93 -13.11 25.54
CA ASP A 154 4.71 -12.55 26.87
C ASP A 154 4.08 -11.13 26.85
N GLY A 155 3.74 -10.60 25.68
CA GLY A 155 3.05 -9.31 25.54
C GLY A 155 3.83 -8.05 25.97
N ILE A 156 5.11 -8.18 26.34
CA ILE A 156 5.98 -7.06 26.76
C ILE A 156 7.11 -6.91 25.75
N THR A 157 7.28 -5.72 25.19
CA THR A 157 8.32 -5.45 24.18
C THR A 157 9.72 -5.58 24.77
N PHE A 158 10.72 -5.88 23.93
CA PHE A 158 12.12 -5.95 24.37
C PHE A 158 12.60 -4.65 25.03
N LYS A 159 12.12 -3.49 24.55
CA LYS A 159 12.45 -2.19 25.12
C LYS A 159 11.91 -2.05 26.54
N GLU A 160 10.65 -2.41 26.77
CA GLU A 160 10.02 -2.39 28.09
C GLU A 160 10.67 -3.39 29.05
N ARG A 161 11.02 -4.59 28.57
CA ARG A 161 11.79 -5.57 29.36
C ARG A 161 13.14 -5.01 29.79
N LYS A 162 13.85 -4.35 28.87
CA LYS A 162 15.15 -3.74 29.18
C LYS A 162 15.01 -2.67 30.26
N THR A 163 14.01 -1.80 30.15
CA THR A 163 13.74 -0.76 31.16
C THR A 163 13.39 -1.37 32.52
N LEU A 164 12.51 -2.38 32.56
CA LEU A 164 12.19 -3.12 33.79
C LEU A 164 13.42 -3.74 34.45
N LEU A 165 14.32 -4.33 33.66
CA LEU A 165 15.54 -4.94 34.17
C LEU A 165 16.51 -3.88 34.72
N GLU A 166 16.65 -2.74 34.03
CA GLU A 166 17.48 -1.62 34.49
C GLU A 166 16.95 -1.06 35.81
N ASP A 167 15.64 -0.90 35.96
CA ASP A 167 15.01 -0.44 37.20
C ASP A 167 15.21 -1.45 38.35
N GLN A 168 15.06 -2.75 38.08
CA GLN A 168 15.30 -3.80 39.06
C GLN A 168 16.76 -3.83 39.53
N ILE A 169 17.72 -3.66 38.61
CA ILE A 169 19.15 -3.60 38.94
C ILE A 169 19.45 -2.37 39.82
N ASN A 170 18.85 -1.22 39.53
CA ASN A 170 19.04 -0.01 40.33
C ASN A 170 18.55 -0.19 41.77
N ILE A 171 17.36 -0.76 41.96
CA ILE A 171 16.81 -1.06 43.30
C ILE A 171 17.73 -2.03 44.06
N LEU A 172 18.23 -3.07 43.38
CA LEU A 172 19.09 -4.07 43.99
C LEU A 172 20.43 -3.45 44.44
N ASN A 173 20.99 -2.55 43.64
CA ASN A 173 22.19 -1.81 43.99
C ASN A 173 21.96 -0.85 45.18
N GLU A 174 20.81 -0.20 45.27
CA GLU A 174 20.45 0.62 46.44
C GLU A 174 20.38 -0.22 47.72
N ILE A 175 19.75 -1.40 47.66
CA ILE A 175 19.68 -2.33 48.79
C ILE A 175 21.07 -2.83 49.19
N ILE A 176 21.91 -3.19 48.23
CA ILE A 176 23.29 -3.63 48.50
C ILE A 176 24.08 -2.51 49.19
N ASN A 177 23.98 -1.27 48.68
CA ASN A 177 24.67 -0.13 49.27
C ASN A 177 24.16 0.19 50.68
N PHE A 178 22.86 0.01 50.94
CA PHE A 178 22.27 0.17 52.27
C PHE A 178 22.74 -0.92 53.26
N LEU A 179 23.01 -2.14 52.80
CA LEU A 179 23.48 -3.25 53.63
C LEU A 179 25.00 -3.24 53.88
N GLN A 180 25.76 -2.49 53.08
CA GLN A 180 27.22 -2.40 53.16
C GLN A 180 27.73 -1.11 53.84
N GLY A 181 26.85 -0.15 54.13
CA GLY A 181 27.13 1.04 54.94
C GLY A 181 26.72 0.85 56.40
#